data_AF-A0A964ZXU0-F1
#
_entry.id   AF-A0A964ZXU0-F1
#
_cell.length_a   1.000
_cell.length_b   1.000
_cell.length_c   1.000
_cell.angle_alpha   90.00
_cell.angle_beta   90.00
_cell.angle_gamma   90.00
#
_symmetry.space_group_name_H-M   'P 1'
#
loop_
_entity.id
_entity.type
_entity.pdbx_description
1 polymer ?
#
loop_
_entity_poly.entity_id
_entity_poly.type
_entity_poly.pdbx_seq_one_letter_code
_entity_poly.pdbx_strand_id
1 'polypeptide(L)'
;MSADNSTIRVEICVAWPERALRQSLTVAAGTTPLQLKAHPDLSEALRLAWSQARAVGVFGLSIPMRHPLQDGDRLELWRALRADPKEARRALARLKNADAGAPRRRRDQGLA
;
A
#
# COMPACT_ATOMS: atom_id res chain seq x y z
N MET A 1 -29.27 21.58 3.40
CA MET A 1 -28.37 20.45 3.72
C MET A 1 -27.53 20.87 4.90
N SER A 2 -28.00 20.59 6.11
CA SER A 2 -27.25 20.90 7.32
C SER A 2 -26.04 19.98 7.36
N ALA A 3 -24.84 20.52 7.14
CA ALA A 3 -23.63 19.81 7.50
C ALA A 3 -23.74 19.56 8.99
N ASP A 4 -23.85 18.29 9.38
CA ASP A 4 -23.69 17.92 10.77
C ASP A 4 -22.30 18.41 11.16
N ASN A 5 -22.23 19.38 12.09
CA ASN A 5 -20.99 20.12 12.38
C ASN A 5 -20.01 19.29 13.24
N SER A 6 -20.18 17.97 13.19
CA SER A 6 -19.34 16.97 13.80
C SER A 6 -18.08 16.80 12.97
N THR A 7 -16.93 16.74 13.65
CA THR A 7 -15.64 16.47 13.01
C THR A 7 -15.21 15.05 13.32
N ILE A 8 -14.47 14.45 12.39
CA ILE A 8 -13.92 13.11 12.50
C ILE A 8 -12.41 13.19 12.28
N ARG A 9 -11.66 12.33 12.96
CA ARG A 9 -10.23 12.13 12.75
C ARG A 9 -10.04 10.97 11.79
N VAL A 10 -9.45 11.26 10.64
CA VAL A 10 -9.07 10.26 9.65
C VAL A 10 -7.57 10.23 9.50
N GLU A 11 -7.07 9.14 8.94
CA GLU A 11 -5.66 8.98 8.63
C GLU A 11 -5.45 8.56 7.19
N ILE A 12 -4.46 9.17 6.54
CA ILE A 12 -4.06 8.83 5.18
C ILE A 12 -2.69 8.18 5.25
N CYS A 13 -2.52 7.02 4.65
CA CYS A 13 -1.23 6.34 4.61
C CYS A 13 -0.91 5.66 3.29
N VAL A 14 0.39 5.50 3.04
CA VAL A 14 0.93 4.79 1.88
C VAL A 14 2.30 4.23 2.23
N ALA A 15 2.60 3.02 1.74
CA ALA A 15 3.85 2.34 2.04
C ALA A 15 4.60 1.89 0.76
N TRP A 16 5.91 1.97 0.84
CA TRP A 16 6.89 1.38 -0.06
C TRP A 16 7.76 0.40 0.74
N PRO A 17 8.54 -0.47 0.07
CA PRO A 17 9.39 -1.42 0.79
C PRO A 17 10.36 -0.74 1.77
N GLU A 18 10.81 0.47 1.44
CA GLU A 18 11.87 1.18 2.16
C GLU A 18 11.35 2.32 3.05
N ARG A 19 10.07 2.70 2.91
CA ARG A 19 9.50 3.85 3.63
C ARG A 19 7.98 3.81 3.69
N ALA A 20 7.39 4.51 4.65
CA ALA A 20 5.97 4.78 4.71
C ALA A 20 5.69 6.26 4.96
N LEU A 21 4.56 6.76 4.47
CA LEU A 21 4.01 8.07 4.80
C LEU A 21 2.66 7.89 5.48
N ARG A 22 2.39 8.74 6.46
CA ARG A 22 1.16 8.72 7.25
C ARG A 22 0.86 10.14 7.75
N GLN A 23 -0.39 10.58 7.64
CA GLN A 23 -0.84 11.87 8.16
C GLN A 23 -2.25 11.75 8.71
N SER A 24 -2.49 12.27 9.90
CA SER A 24 -3.84 12.37 10.48
C SER A 24 -4.41 13.75 10.19
N LEU A 25 -5.69 13.81 9.81
CA LEU A 25 -6.44 15.05 9.59
C LEU A 25 -7.75 15.00 10.37
N THR A 26 -8.16 16.16 10.90
CA THR A 26 -9.50 16.35 11.44
C THR A 26 -10.34 17.05 10.37
N VAL A 27 -11.41 16.40 9.92
CA VAL A 27 -12.26 16.87 8.82
C VAL A 27 -13.73 16.81 9.21
N ALA A 28 -14.61 17.42 8.43
CA ALA A 28 -16.05 17.29 8.65
C ALA A 28 -16.50 15.83 8.51
N ALA A 29 -17.47 15.42 9.34
CA ALA A 29 -18.08 14.10 9.23
C ALA A 29 -18.64 13.88 7.82
N GLY A 30 -18.44 12.66 7.29
CA GLY A 30 -18.85 12.32 5.93
C GLY A 30 -17.95 12.88 4.81
N THR A 31 -16.82 13.51 5.15
CA THR A 31 -15.78 13.86 4.16
C THR A 31 -15.41 12.61 3.36
N THR A 32 -15.35 12.75 2.05
CA THR A 32 -15.03 11.66 1.11
C THR A 32 -13.54 11.64 0.77
N PRO A 33 -12.98 10.50 0.31
CA PRO A 33 -11.62 10.46 -0.23
C PRO A 33 -11.37 11.51 -1.33
N LEU A 34 -12.37 11.82 -2.15
CA LEU A 34 -12.27 12.85 -3.19
C LEU A 34 -12.04 14.24 -2.59
N GLN A 35 -12.79 14.61 -1.57
CA GLN A 35 -12.63 15.88 -0.86
C GLN A 35 -11.30 15.90 -0.10
N LEU A 36 -10.93 14.80 0.54
CA LEU A 36 -9.69 14.67 1.29
C LEU A 36 -8.45 14.83 0.41
N LYS A 37 -8.48 14.32 -0.83
CA LYS A 37 -7.42 14.51 -1.83
C LYS A 37 -7.15 15.99 -2.14
N ALA A 38 -8.19 16.83 -2.08
CA ALA A 38 -8.10 18.26 -2.32
C ALA A 38 -7.91 19.08 -1.04
N HIS A 39 -7.81 18.44 0.13
CA HIS A 39 -7.74 19.12 1.43
C HIS A 39 -6.46 19.97 1.53
N PRO A 40 -6.55 21.25 1.94
CA PRO A 40 -5.40 22.16 1.99
C PRO A 40 -4.26 21.60 2.87
N ASP A 41 -4.60 21.00 4.00
CA ASP A 41 -3.61 20.49 4.95
C ASP A 41 -3.00 19.14 4.56
N LEU A 42 -3.46 18.51 3.48
CA LEU A 42 -2.84 17.27 3.00
C LEU A 42 -1.42 17.56 2.48
N SER A 43 -0.42 16.90 3.07
CA SER A 43 0.98 17.09 2.70
C SER A 43 1.25 16.79 1.23
N GLU A 44 2.19 17.54 0.64
CA GLU A 44 2.53 17.39 -0.77
C GLU A 44 3.03 15.98 -1.12
N ALA A 45 3.78 15.35 -0.21
CA ALA A 45 4.24 13.97 -0.37
C ALA A 45 3.07 12.97 -0.48
N LEU A 46 2.00 13.15 0.30
CA LEU A 46 0.80 12.33 0.21
C LEU A 46 -0.05 12.68 -1.02
N ARG A 47 -0.12 13.95 -1.43
CA ARG A 47 -0.78 14.35 -2.70
C ARG A 47 -0.12 13.68 -3.90
N LEU A 48 1.22 13.70 -3.95
CA LEU A 48 1.99 13.03 -4.98
C LEU A 48 1.83 11.50 -4.92
N ALA A 49 1.77 10.90 -3.73
CA ALA A 49 1.48 9.48 -3.60
C ALA A 49 0.07 9.13 -4.08
N TRP A 50 -0.92 9.97 -3.79
CA TRP A 50 -2.29 9.79 -4.23
C TRP A 50 -2.43 9.90 -5.75
N SER A 51 -1.69 10.80 -6.41
CA SER A 51 -1.70 10.89 -7.89
C SER A 51 -1.18 9.62 -8.57
N GLN A 52 -0.37 8.83 -7.87
CA GLN A 52 0.15 7.52 -8.32
C GLN A 52 -0.71 6.34 -7.85
N ALA A 53 -1.68 6.58 -6.98
CA ALA A 53 -2.56 5.53 -6.46
C ALA A 53 -3.59 5.13 -7.51
N ARG A 54 -3.79 3.82 -7.66
CA ARG A 54 -4.77 3.24 -8.58
C ARG A 54 -6.12 2.99 -7.91
N ALA A 55 -6.09 2.76 -6.61
CA ALA A 55 -7.24 2.53 -5.75
C ALA A 55 -6.94 3.06 -4.35
N VAL A 56 -8.01 3.26 -3.59
CA VAL A 56 -7.95 3.56 -2.16
C VAL A 56 -8.78 2.55 -1.40
N GLY A 57 -8.45 2.35 -0.13
CA GLY A 57 -9.16 1.43 0.75
C GLY A 57 -9.14 1.88 2.19
N VAL A 58 -10.01 1.30 2.99
CA VAL A 58 -10.02 1.46 4.45
C VAL A 58 -9.94 0.06 5.07
N PHE A 59 -8.97 -0.15 5.95
CA PHE A 59 -8.69 -1.43 6.62
C PHE A 59 -8.67 -2.64 5.64
N GLY A 60 -7.93 -2.52 4.55
CA GLY A 60 -7.82 -3.58 3.53
C GLY A 60 -9.02 -3.72 2.59
N LEU A 61 -10.09 -2.93 2.74
CA LEU A 61 -11.27 -2.96 1.89
C LEU A 61 -11.24 -1.82 0.87
N SER A 62 -11.34 -2.14 -0.43
CA SER A 62 -11.40 -1.11 -1.47
C SER A 62 -12.69 -0.32 -1.36
N ILE A 63 -12.59 1.02 -1.39
CA ILE A 63 -13.75 1.92 -1.31
C ILE A 63 -13.81 2.85 -2.53
N PRO A 64 -15.02 3.28 -2.94
CA PRO A 64 -15.15 4.30 -3.97
C PRO A 64 -14.69 5.67 -3.45
N MET A 65 -14.22 6.55 -4.35
CA MET A 65 -13.77 7.91 -4.00
C MET A 65 -14.84 8.80 -3.35
N ARG A 66 -16.12 8.42 -3.47
CA ARG A 66 -17.30 9.09 -2.88
C ARG A 66 -17.77 8.47 -1.56
N HIS A 67 -17.07 7.46 -1.05
CA HIS A 67 -17.43 6.82 0.22
C HIS A 67 -17.29 7.84 1.35
N PRO A 68 -18.31 8.04 2.20
CA PRO A 68 -18.20 8.93 3.36
C PRO A 68 -17.30 8.27 4.42
N LEU A 69 -16.23 8.95 4.83
CA LEU A 69 -15.33 8.45 5.86
C LEU A 69 -15.97 8.56 7.25
N GLN A 70 -15.53 7.69 8.15
CA GLN A 70 -15.92 7.62 9.55
C GLN A 70 -14.74 7.98 10.47
N ASP A 71 -15.05 8.26 11.73
CA ASP A 71 -14.02 8.54 12.73
C ASP A 71 -13.11 7.33 12.95
N GLY A 72 -11.80 7.57 12.95
CA GLY A 72 -10.77 6.54 13.07
C GLY A 72 -10.42 5.82 11.77
N ASP A 73 -11.07 6.13 10.64
CA ASP A 73 -10.75 5.50 9.36
C ASP A 73 -9.30 5.73 8.95
N ARG A 74 -8.64 4.64 8.56
CA ARG A 74 -7.32 4.66 7.92
C ARG A 74 -7.46 4.44 6.43
N LEU A 75 -7.38 5.53 5.69
CA LEU A 75 -7.39 5.56 4.23
C LEU A 75 -6.02 5.18 3.68
N GLU A 76 -5.95 4.02 3.07
CA GLU A 76 -4.78 3.45 2.44
C GLU A 76 -4.74 3.79 0.95
N LEU A 77 -3.60 4.28 0.46
CA LEU A 77 -3.37 4.54 -0.96
C LEU A 77 -2.64 3.35 -1.60
N TRP A 78 -3.27 2.67 -2.56
CA TRP A 78 -2.70 1.51 -3.22
C TRP A 78 -2.21 1.84 -4.63
N ARG A 79 -0.93 1.54 -4.87
CA ARG A 79 -0.27 1.68 -6.18
C ARG A 79 -0.51 0.48 -7.08
N ALA A 80 -0.36 0.67 -8.38
CA ALA A 80 -0.30 -0.46 -9.32
C ALA A 80 0.85 -1.41 -8.97
N LEU A 81 0.62 -2.71 -9.15
CA LEU A 81 1.67 -3.71 -9.02
C LEU A 81 2.67 -3.54 -10.18
N ARG A 82 3.97 -3.63 -9.86
CA ARG A 82 5.05 -3.50 -10.85
C ARG A 82 5.23 -4.75 -11.72
N ALA A 83 4.86 -5.91 -11.20
CA ALA A 83 4.91 -7.19 -11.91
C ALA A 83 3.70 -8.02 -11.48
N ASP A 84 3.24 -8.91 -12.36
CA ASP A 84 2.23 -9.89 -11.98
C ASP A 84 2.79 -10.79 -10.85
N PRO A 85 2.09 -10.94 -9.72
CA PRO A 85 2.57 -11.73 -8.58
C PRO A 85 2.91 -13.18 -8.93
N LYS A 86 2.20 -13.79 -9.88
CA LYS A 86 2.48 -15.16 -10.34
C LYS A 86 3.77 -15.21 -11.13
N GLU A 87 4.02 -14.23 -11.98
CA GLU A 87 5.27 -14.17 -12.75
C GLU A 87 6.47 -13.92 -11.86
N ALA A 88 6.36 -12.99 -10.90
CA ALA A 88 7.39 -12.74 -9.90
C ALA A 88 7.67 -14.02 -9.07
N ARG A 89 6.63 -14.74 -8.64
CA ARG A 89 6.77 -16.02 -7.93
C ARG A 89 7.45 -17.08 -8.80
N ARG A 90 7.09 -17.18 -10.09
CA ARG A 90 7.73 -18.12 -11.03
C ARG A 90 9.21 -17.78 -11.23
N ALA A 91 9.57 -16.50 -11.34
CA ALA A 91 10.96 -16.07 -11.44
C ALA A 91 11.76 -16.46 -10.19
N LEU A 92 11.22 -16.19 -8.99
CA LEU A 92 11.85 -16.57 -7.72
C LEU A 92 12.03 -18.10 -7.58
N ALA A 93 11.07 -18.90 -8.02
CA ALA A 93 11.18 -20.36 -8.01
C ALA A 93 12.30 -20.86 -8.95
N ARG A 94 12.48 -20.23 -10.11
CA ARG A 94 13.56 -20.57 -11.06
C ARG A 94 14.95 -20.29 -10.47
N LEU A 95 15.14 -19.16 -9.76
CA LEU A 95 16.41 -18.87 -9.09
C LEU A 95 16.72 -19.92 -8.00
N LYS A 96 15.75 -20.29 -7.15
CA LYS A 96 15.98 -21.29 -6.09
C LYS A 96 16.38 -22.67 -6.62
N ASN A 97 15.89 -23.06 -7.80
CA ASN A 97 16.27 -24.34 -8.42
C ASN A 97 17.67 -24.31 -9.03
N ALA A 98 18.18 -23.14 -9.44
CA ALA A 98 19.54 -23.01 -9.97
C ALA A 98 20.61 -23.16 -8.87
N ASP A 99 20.34 -22.65 -7.67
CA ASP A 99 21.25 -22.77 -6.52
C ASP A 99 21.29 -24.18 -5.91
N ALA A 100 20.24 -24.99 -6.13
CA ALA A 100 20.19 -26.39 -5.69
C ALA A 100 20.99 -27.36 -6.60
N GLY A 101 21.51 -26.88 -7.73
CA GLY A 101 22.17 -27.68 -8.75
C GLY A 101 23.70 -27.77 -8.66
N ALA A 102 24.35 -27.13 -7.70
CA ALA A 102 25.81 -27.24 -7.56
C ALA A 102 26.17 -28.67 -7.11
N PRO A 103 26.90 -29.46 -7.92
CA PRO A 103 27.26 -30.82 -7.54
C PRO A 103 28.16 -30.77 -6.30
N ARG A 104 27.69 -31.35 -5.20
CA ARG A 104 28.54 -31.63 -4.04
C ARG A 104 29.66 -32.54 -4.52
N ARG A 105 30.88 -32.00 -4.69
CA ARG A 105 32.08 -32.80 -5.00
C ARG A 105 32.11 -33.98 -4.02
N ARG A 106 31.84 -35.19 -4.52
CA ARG A 106 32.09 -36.43 -3.79
C ARG A 106 33.56 -36.41 -3.41
N ARG A 107 33.84 -36.30 -2.12
CA ARG A 107 35.15 -36.67 -1.57
C ARG A 107 35.17 -38.19 -1.58
N ASP A 108 35.50 -38.77 -2.73
CA ASP A 108 35.80 -40.20 -2.78
C ASP A 108 37.11 -40.39 -2.00
N GLN A 109 36.97 -41.16 -0.92
CA GLN A 109 38.07 -41.69 -0.14
C GLN A 109 38.82 -42.69 -1.02
N GLY A 110 40.09 -42.41 -1.29
CA GLY A 110 41.05 -43.38 -1.82
C GLY A 110 41.89 -43.93 -0.68
N LEU A 111 41.56 -45.16 -0.29
CA LEU A 111 42.33 -46.07 0.56
C LEU A 111 43.49 -46.65 -0.27
N ALA A 112 44.74 -46.46 0.17
CA ALA A 112 45.88 -47.39 0.12
C ALA A 112 47.15 -46.69 0.60
#